data_AF-A0A7V8E917-F1
#
_entry.id   AF-A0A7V8E917-F1
#
_cell.length_a   1.000
_cell.length_b   1.000
_cell.length_c   1.000
_cell.angle_alpha   90.00
_cell.angle_beta   90.00
_cell.angle_gamma   90.00
#
_symmetry.space_group_name_H-M   'P 1'
#
loop_
_entity.id
_entity.type
_entity.pdbx_description
1 polymer ?
#
loop_
_entity_poly.entity_id
_entity_poly.type
_entity_poly.pdbx_seq_one_letter_code
_entity_poly.pdbx_strand_id
1 'polypeptide(L)'
;MAEVNAVDVRLDHMLKRLETLERRCRRLRLSLVLAVLVVALGAQQAWQHLDRLLPAVIHAERFEVRSARFGTPVAILQAGETGGGSLTLNEMSGAERASLGINRLRASSLETDQLRVSCGIYAGLAENGDPCFVLHNKGNEKERFVARIRGTHGPEVTMFDGVGRERFLLGASPKAVLMSLFTTTTDGGFSAMATDAGEVSAQVTAANGKRGIVQLVDSDGAKIGCVDDERRNRCAFGIGPSGFPVMRFADDGGNDRIIMGVLSKDRNVLLFRDRDNKDRGTLGLVDGNLPALVFADADMKESVILGFTPAKFTGLAIRGPDELNRVSLGTVSGGTGFAMADSTGRVRSRLSILEDRESFTLMGPDGAEHWSAPTTPK
;
A
#
# COMPACT_ATOMS: atom_id res chain seq x y z
N MET A 1 -8.02 -113.97 -66.37
CA MET A 1 -6.61 -113.58 -66.61
C MET A 1 -6.43 -112.13 -67.13
N ALA A 2 -7.43 -111.24 -67.05
CA ALA A 2 -7.26 -109.83 -67.48
C ALA A 2 -7.22 -108.80 -66.31
N GLU A 3 -7.50 -109.21 -65.07
CA GLU A 3 -7.60 -108.31 -63.91
C GLU A 3 -6.26 -108.03 -63.20
N VAL A 4 -5.25 -108.91 -63.35
CA VAL A 4 -3.97 -108.78 -62.63
C VAL A 4 -3.06 -107.71 -63.27
N ASN A 5 -3.13 -107.49 -64.58
CA ASN A 5 -2.33 -106.46 -65.27
C ASN A 5 -2.83 -105.01 -65.03
N ALA A 6 -4.06 -104.82 -64.56
CA ALA A 6 -4.60 -103.48 -64.32
C ALA A 6 -4.12 -102.87 -62.99
N VAL A 7 -3.74 -103.71 -62.02
CA VAL A 7 -3.30 -103.25 -60.69
C VAL A 7 -1.85 -102.77 -60.73
N ASP A 8 -0.96 -103.46 -61.44
CA ASP A 8 0.45 -103.06 -61.57
C ASP A 8 0.63 -101.75 -62.33
N VAL A 9 -0.14 -101.55 -63.42
CA VAL A 9 -0.11 -100.29 -64.17
C VAL A 9 -0.62 -99.11 -63.32
N ARG A 10 -1.57 -99.36 -62.41
CA ARG A 10 -2.10 -98.33 -61.50
C ARG A 10 -1.11 -97.99 -60.38
N LEU A 11 -0.35 -98.98 -59.90
CA LEU A 11 0.67 -98.78 -58.86
C LEU A 11 1.85 -97.95 -59.39
N ASP A 12 2.35 -98.28 -60.57
CA ASP A 12 3.43 -97.53 -61.23
C ASP A 12 3.01 -96.08 -61.51
N HIS A 13 1.76 -95.87 -61.92
CA HIS A 13 1.25 -94.52 -62.11
C HIS A 13 1.20 -93.74 -60.78
N MET A 14 0.79 -94.36 -59.67
CA MET A 14 0.75 -93.70 -58.37
C MET A 14 2.15 -93.38 -57.85
N LEU A 15 3.12 -94.28 -57.99
CA LEU A 15 4.52 -94.05 -57.60
C LEU A 15 5.12 -92.87 -58.37
N LYS A 16 4.88 -92.81 -59.69
CA LYS A 16 5.36 -91.70 -60.53
C LYS A 16 4.76 -90.35 -60.14
N ARG A 17 3.48 -90.32 -59.73
CA ARG A 17 2.84 -89.10 -59.21
C ARG A 17 3.41 -88.70 -57.85
N LEU A 18 3.71 -89.66 -56.99
CA LEU A 18 4.26 -89.43 -55.65
C LEU A 18 5.67 -88.84 -55.75
N GLU A 19 6.51 -89.38 -56.63
CA GLU A 19 7.86 -88.85 -56.88
C GLU A 19 7.80 -87.42 -57.47
N THR A 20 6.82 -87.15 -58.34
CA THR A 20 6.63 -85.80 -58.90
C THR A 20 6.18 -84.80 -57.83
N LEU A 21 5.32 -85.22 -56.90
CA LEU A 21 4.87 -84.39 -55.78
C LEU A 21 6.00 -84.14 -54.78
N GLU A 22 6.82 -85.14 -54.50
CA GLU A 22 7.95 -85.01 -53.57
C GLU A 22 9.00 -84.03 -54.11
N ARG A 23 9.33 -84.10 -55.41
CA ARG A 23 10.22 -83.13 -56.05
C ARG A 23 9.66 -81.71 -56.00
N ARG A 24 8.35 -81.52 -56.19
CA ARG A 24 7.70 -80.19 -56.09
C ARG A 24 7.69 -79.67 -54.65
N CYS A 25 7.39 -80.54 -53.69
CA CYS A 25 7.37 -80.19 -52.27
C CYS A 25 8.77 -79.81 -51.76
N ARG A 26 9.82 -80.51 -52.23
CA ARG A 26 11.22 -80.17 -51.92
C ARG A 26 11.62 -78.80 -52.47
N ARG A 27 11.21 -78.46 -53.70
CA ARG A 27 11.44 -77.12 -54.28
C ARG A 27 10.69 -76.03 -53.51
N LEU A 28 9.43 -76.27 -53.13
CA LEU A 28 8.62 -75.32 -52.36
C LEU A 28 9.21 -75.04 -50.98
N ARG A 29 9.68 -76.06 -50.27
CA ARG A 29 10.39 -75.89 -48.99
C ARG A 29 11.66 -75.06 -49.16
N LEU A 30 12.43 -75.32 -50.22
CA LEU A 30 13.65 -74.57 -50.50
C LEU A 30 13.36 -73.10 -50.81
N SER A 31 12.33 -72.81 -51.62
CA SER A 31 11.90 -71.42 -51.88
C SER A 31 11.37 -70.71 -50.65
N LEU A 32 10.65 -71.42 -49.76
CA LEU A 32 10.14 -70.84 -48.51
C LEU A 32 11.30 -70.46 -47.57
N VAL A 33 12.28 -71.35 -47.40
CA VAL A 33 13.47 -71.09 -46.58
C VAL A 33 14.25 -69.89 -47.13
N LEU A 34 14.38 -69.78 -48.45
CA LEU A 34 15.05 -68.65 -49.10
C LEU A 34 14.28 -67.33 -48.88
N ALA A 35 12.95 -67.35 -48.99
CA ALA A 35 12.12 -66.17 -48.74
C ALA A 35 12.24 -65.67 -47.29
N VAL A 36 12.25 -66.59 -46.31
CA VAL A 36 12.44 -66.23 -44.88
C VAL A 36 13.82 -65.63 -44.64
N LEU A 37 14.87 -66.18 -45.28
CA LEU A 37 16.23 -65.64 -45.18
C LEU A 37 16.34 -64.22 -45.74
N VAL A 38 15.70 -63.94 -46.88
CA VAL A 38 15.69 -62.58 -47.48
C VAL A 38 14.98 -61.58 -46.56
N VAL A 39 13.85 -61.96 -45.96
CA VAL A 39 13.14 -61.09 -45.00
C VAL A 39 13.97 -60.84 -43.74
N ALA A 40 14.63 -61.86 -43.20
CA ALA A 40 15.49 -61.73 -42.03
C ALA A 40 16.69 -60.81 -42.29
N LEU A 41 17.34 -60.96 -43.46
CA LEU A 41 18.45 -60.10 -43.86
C LEU A 41 18.00 -58.65 -44.10
N GLY A 42 16.83 -58.45 -44.72
CA GLY A 42 16.24 -57.12 -44.91
C GLY A 42 15.90 -56.43 -43.58
N ALA A 43 15.33 -57.16 -42.63
CA ALA A 43 15.02 -56.64 -41.29
C ALA A 43 16.30 -56.25 -40.52
N GLN A 44 17.36 -57.06 -40.63
CA GLN A 44 18.64 -56.77 -39.99
C GLN A 44 19.31 -55.50 -40.56
N GLN A 45 19.25 -55.29 -41.87
CA GLN A 45 19.77 -54.05 -42.49
C GLN A 45 18.92 -52.82 -42.12
N ALA A 46 17.60 -52.95 -42.09
CA ALA A 46 16.72 -51.86 -41.68
C ALA A 46 16.98 -51.42 -40.22
N TRP A 47 17.28 -52.37 -39.33
CA TRP A 47 17.60 -52.07 -37.93
C TRP A 47 18.90 -51.28 -37.78
N GLN A 48 19.92 -51.60 -38.58
CA GLN A 48 21.21 -50.88 -38.57
C GLN A 48 21.10 -49.42 -39.07
N HIS A 49 20.07 -49.09 -39.85
CA HIS A 49 19.82 -47.73 -40.31
C HIS A 49 19.06 -46.87 -39.30
N LEU A 50 18.25 -47.47 -38.43
CA LEU A 50 17.49 -46.74 -37.39
C LEU A 50 18.39 -46.12 -36.32
N ASP A 51 19.51 -46.75 -35.97
CA ASP A 51 20.48 -46.21 -35.00
C ASP A 51 21.15 -44.91 -35.48
N ARG A 52 21.13 -44.62 -36.79
CA ARG A 52 21.68 -43.37 -37.36
C ARG A 52 20.69 -42.20 -37.36
N LEU A 53 19.42 -42.45 -37.04
CA LEU A 53 18.39 -41.41 -36.95
C LEU A 53 18.21 -40.89 -35.52
N LEU A 54 18.84 -41.52 -34.53
CA LEU A 54 18.89 -40.96 -33.18
C LEU A 54 19.91 -39.81 -33.19
N PRO A 55 19.51 -38.60 -32.73
CA PRO A 55 20.44 -37.48 -32.62
C PRO A 55 21.62 -37.91 -31.75
N ALA A 56 22.84 -37.71 -32.24
CA ALA A 56 24.05 -38.01 -31.47
C ALA A 56 24.02 -37.17 -30.18
N VAL A 57 23.82 -37.84 -29.04
CA VAL A 57 23.88 -37.19 -27.73
C VAL A 57 25.35 -37.10 -27.34
N ILE A 58 25.89 -35.89 -27.33
CA ILE A 58 27.25 -35.64 -26.86
C ILE A 58 27.18 -35.38 -25.35
N HIS A 59 27.74 -36.29 -24.56
CA HIS A 59 27.94 -36.10 -23.13
C HIS A 59 29.30 -35.45 -22.90
N ALA A 60 29.31 -34.23 -22.36
CA ALA A 60 30.52 -33.52 -22.00
C ALA A 60 30.31 -32.76 -20.69
N GLU A 61 31.31 -32.76 -19.81
CA GLU A 61 31.30 -31.94 -18.59
C GLU A 61 31.51 -30.46 -18.92
N ARG A 62 32.13 -30.16 -20.06
CA ARG A 62 32.45 -28.80 -20.51
C ARG A 62 32.44 -28.72 -22.03
N PHE A 63 31.76 -27.71 -22.54
CA PHE A 63 31.66 -27.36 -23.95
C PHE A 63 32.08 -25.90 -24.11
N GLU A 64 33.09 -25.65 -24.94
CA GLU A 64 33.64 -24.31 -25.17
C GLU A 64 33.46 -23.90 -26.63
N VAL A 65 32.89 -22.72 -26.85
CA VAL A 65 32.94 -22.02 -28.13
C VAL A 65 34.11 -21.05 -28.07
N ARG A 66 35.10 -21.23 -28.95
CA ARG A 66 36.29 -20.38 -29.03
C ARG A 66 36.23 -19.45 -30.23
N SER A 67 36.74 -18.24 -30.05
CA SER A 67 36.95 -17.29 -31.15
C SER A 67 37.99 -17.86 -32.11
N ALA A 68 37.64 -18.02 -33.38
CA ALA A 68 38.59 -18.47 -34.40
C ALA A 68 39.78 -17.50 -34.57
N ARG A 69 39.56 -16.21 -34.31
CA ARG A 69 40.59 -15.17 -34.48
C ARG A 69 41.57 -15.10 -33.31
N PHE A 70 41.08 -15.26 -32.09
CA PHE A 70 41.87 -15.03 -30.86
C PHE A 70 42.15 -16.31 -30.06
N GLY A 71 41.50 -17.42 -30.37
CA GLY A 71 41.59 -18.68 -29.64
C GLY A 71 40.95 -18.65 -28.24
N THR A 72 40.47 -17.49 -27.79
CA THR A 72 39.84 -17.28 -26.49
C THR A 72 38.42 -17.86 -26.46
N PRO A 73 37.99 -18.47 -25.34
CA PRO A 73 36.62 -18.96 -25.19
C PRO A 73 35.66 -17.77 -25.10
N VAL A 74 34.66 -17.72 -25.99
CA VAL A 74 33.59 -16.70 -26.02
C VAL A 74 32.30 -17.19 -25.37
N ALA A 75 32.10 -18.51 -25.28
CA ALA A 75 31.03 -19.12 -24.49
C ALA A 75 31.51 -20.45 -23.90
N ILE A 76 31.14 -20.74 -22.65
CA ILE A 76 31.50 -21.96 -21.91
C ILE A 76 30.23 -22.51 -21.28
N LEU A 77 29.76 -23.67 -21.72
CA LEU A 77 28.72 -24.43 -21.05
C LEU A 77 29.40 -25.54 -20.24
N GLN A 78 29.25 -25.58 -18.93
CA GLN A 78 29.90 -26.58 -18.07
C GLN A 78 28.99 -27.06 -16.94
N ALA A 79 29.20 -28.28 -16.47
CA ALA A 79 28.67 -28.74 -15.20
C ALA A 79 29.48 -28.09 -14.07
N GLY A 80 28.81 -27.34 -13.20
CA GLY A 80 29.40 -26.79 -11.98
C GLY A 80 29.69 -27.87 -10.95
N GLU A 81 30.60 -27.59 -10.03
CA GLU A 81 31.05 -28.52 -8.99
C GLU A 81 29.90 -29.05 -8.11
N THR A 82 28.80 -28.32 -8.01
CA THR A 82 27.61 -28.72 -7.25
C THR A 82 26.55 -29.42 -8.09
N GLY A 83 26.90 -29.85 -9.30
CA GLY A 83 26.01 -30.57 -10.23
C GLY A 83 25.02 -29.67 -11.00
N GLY A 84 25.06 -28.36 -10.81
CA GLY A 84 24.27 -27.39 -11.59
C GLY A 84 25.01 -26.98 -12.87
N GLY A 85 24.33 -26.91 -14.02
CA GLY A 85 24.95 -26.40 -15.25
C GLY A 85 25.13 -24.88 -15.23
N SER A 86 26.18 -24.37 -15.88
CA SER A 86 26.42 -22.95 -16.10
C SER A 86 26.84 -22.66 -17.54
N LEU A 87 26.30 -21.60 -18.14
CA LEU A 87 26.70 -20.99 -19.39
C LEU A 87 27.36 -19.64 -19.10
N THR A 88 28.67 -19.54 -19.29
CA THR A 88 29.42 -18.28 -19.21
C THR A 88 29.65 -17.74 -20.61
N LEU A 89 29.37 -16.46 -20.82
CA LEU A 89 29.69 -15.70 -22.02
C LEU A 89 30.84 -14.75 -21.70
N ASN A 90 31.88 -14.78 -22.52
CA ASN A 90 33.07 -13.96 -22.34
C ASN A 90 33.21 -12.93 -23.47
N GLU A 91 33.90 -11.84 -23.18
CA GLU A 91 34.45 -10.96 -24.18
C GLU A 91 35.54 -11.64 -25.01
N MET A 92 35.89 -11.04 -26.16
CA MET A 92 37.03 -11.49 -26.96
C MET A 92 38.37 -11.37 -26.22
N SER A 93 38.45 -10.49 -25.20
CA SER A 93 39.57 -10.33 -24.28
C SER A 93 39.74 -11.52 -23.32
N GLY A 94 38.71 -12.37 -23.18
CA GLY A 94 38.64 -13.45 -22.19
C GLY A 94 37.98 -13.05 -20.88
N ALA A 95 37.66 -11.77 -20.66
CA ALA A 95 36.91 -11.33 -19.48
C ALA A 95 35.47 -11.86 -19.52
N GLU A 96 34.96 -12.31 -18.38
CA GLU A 96 33.57 -12.76 -18.25
C GLU A 96 32.62 -11.58 -18.46
N ARG A 97 31.58 -11.79 -19.28
CA ARG A 97 30.59 -10.77 -19.64
C ARG A 97 29.23 -11.06 -19.03
N ALA A 98 28.85 -12.32 -19.01
CA ALA A 98 27.64 -12.78 -18.37
C ALA A 98 27.76 -14.26 -18.02
N SER A 99 27.08 -14.70 -16.97
CA SER A 99 26.90 -16.12 -16.69
C SER A 99 25.44 -16.44 -16.39
N LEU A 100 24.97 -17.55 -16.93
CA LEU A 100 23.66 -18.12 -16.64
C LEU A 100 23.89 -19.49 -16.01
N GLY A 101 23.60 -19.68 -14.73
CA GLY A 101 23.89 -20.95 -14.08
C GLY A 101 22.94 -21.31 -12.96
N ILE A 102 22.96 -22.58 -12.58
CA ILE A 102 22.26 -23.06 -11.39
C ILE A 102 23.27 -23.04 -10.24
N ASN A 103 23.04 -22.18 -9.24
CA ASN A 103 23.94 -22.07 -8.09
C ASN A 103 23.82 -23.30 -7.14
N ARG A 104 24.61 -23.31 -6.06
CA ARG A 104 24.60 -24.38 -5.05
C ARG A 104 23.23 -24.61 -4.39
N LEU A 105 22.36 -23.60 -4.40
CA LEU A 105 21.01 -23.64 -3.86
C LEU A 105 19.96 -24.08 -4.89
N ARG A 106 20.40 -24.55 -6.06
CA ARG A 106 19.53 -24.92 -7.20
C ARG A 106 18.72 -23.75 -7.78
N ALA A 107 19.14 -22.52 -7.53
CA ALA A 107 18.53 -21.34 -8.11
C ALA A 107 19.17 -21.04 -9.46
N SER A 108 18.35 -20.88 -10.52
CA SER A 108 18.80 -20.27 -11.76
C SER A 108 19.28 -18.84 -11.46
N SER A 109 20.42 -18.45 -12.00
CA SER A 109 21.04 -17.14 -11.81
C SER A 109 21.51 -16.61 -13.15
N LEU A 110 21.22 -15.35 -13.46
CA LEU A 110 21.81 -14.61 -14.58
C LEU A 110 22.62 -13.46 -14.03
N GLU A 111 23.93 -13.49 -14.26
CA GLU A 111 24.89 -12.45 -13.91
C GLU A 111 25.40 -11.76 -15.18
N THR A 112 25.57 -10.43 -15.15
CA THR A 112 26.13 -9.67 -16.27
C THR A 112 27.10 -8.61 -15.75
N ASP A 113 28.30 -8.52 -16.33
CA ASP A 113 29.38 -7.64 -15.83
C ASP A 113 29.61 -6.37 -16.69
N GLN A 114 28.74 -6.13 -17.69
CA GLN A 114 29.13 -5.35 -18.87
C GLN A 114 28.30 -4.11 -19.19
N LEU A 115 27.48 -3.65 -18.26
CA LEU A 115 27.02 -2.26 -18.36
C LEU A 115 28.22 -1.36 -18.00
N ARG A 116 28.43 -0.26 -18.74
CA ARG A 116 29.38 0.81 -18.33
C ARG A 116 29.05 1.43 -16.96
N VAL A 117 27.94 1.01 -16.38
CA VAL A 117 27.48 1.28 -15.03
C VAL A 117 28.11 0.21 -14.14
N SER A 118 28.79 0.60 -13.06
CA SER A 118 29.45 -0.30 -12.10
C SER A 118 28.45 -1.14 -11.29
N CYS A 119 27.61 -1.94 -11.94
CA CYS A 119 26.63 -2.80 -11.28
C CYS A 119 26.63 -4.22 -11.85
N GLY A 120 26.56 -5.21 -10.96
CA GLY A 120 26.20 -6.57 -11.30
C GLY A 120 24.68 -6.74 -11.19
N ILE A 121 24.14 -7.56 -12.08
CA ILE A 121 22.72 -7.94 -12.10
C ILE A 121 22.64 -9.39 -11.64
N TYR A 122 21.67 -9.74 -10.81
CA TYR A 122 21.36 -11.10 -10.42
C TYR A 122 19.85 -11.32 -10.56
N ALA A 123 19.43 -12.36 -11.27
CA ALA A 123 18.03 -12.78 -11.35
C ALA A 123 17.93 -14.25 -11.00
N GLY A 124 17.26 -14.60 -9.90
CA GLY A 124 17.20 -15.97 -9.40
C GLY A 124 16.30 -16.18 -8.20
N LEU A 125 16.64 -17.16 -7.37
CA LEU A 125 15.95 -17.42 -6.10
C LEU A 125 16.87 -16.99 -4.95
N ALA A 126 16.32 -16.22 -4.01
CA ALA A 126 16.99 -15.91 -2.75
C ALA A 126 17.21 -17.19 -1.91
N GLU A 127 17.96 -17.08 -0.81
CA GLU A 127 18.28 -18.24 0.04
C GLU A 127 17.04 -18.96 0.60
N ASN A 128 15.94 -18.24 0.76
CA ASN A 128 14.65 -18.77 1.20
C ASN A 128 13.78 -19.32 0.05
N GLY A 129 14.28 -19.33 -1.19
CA GLY A 129 13.56 -19.78 -2.37
C GLY A 129 12.68 -18.73 -3.05
N ASP A 130 12.63 -17.50 -2.52
CA ASP A 130 11.82 -16.43 -3.12
C ASP A 130 12.43 -15.96 -4.44
N PRO A 131 11.65 -15.82 -5.53
CA PRO A 131 12.17 -15.25 -6.76
C PRO A 131 12.56 -13.79 -6.52
N CYS A 132 13.76 -13.44 -6.95
CA CYS A 132 14.33 -12.11 -6.78
C CYS A 132 15.17 -11.67 -7.98
N PHE A 133 15.27 -10.36 -8.12
CA PHE A 133 16.09 -9.63 -9.05
C PHE A 133 16.86 -8.58 -8.25
N VAL A 134 18.19 -8.66 -8.26
CA VAL A 134 19.08 -7.82 -7.47
C VAL A 134 20.05 -7.09 -8.39
N LEU A 135 20.21 -5.79 -8.18
CA LEU A 135 21.32 -5.02 -8.71
C LEU A 135 22.26 -4.72 -7.54
N HIS A 136 23.54 -5.04 -7.65
CA HIS A 136 24.55 -4.74 -6.65
C HIS A 136 25.69 -3.89 -7.25
N ASN A 137 26.42 -3.17 -6.41
CA ASN A 137 27.52 -2.32 -6.83
C ASN A 137 28.79 -3.15 -7.05
N LYS A 138 29.45 -2.93 -8.19
CA LYS A 138 30.69 -3.62 -8.55
C LYS A 138 31.81 -3.20 -7.59
N GLY A 139 32.39 -4.17 -6.90
CA GLY A 139 33.56 -3.99 -6.02
C GLY A 139 33.27 -3.99 -4.52
N ASN A 140 32.02 -3.87 -4.07
CA ASN A 140 31.68 -4.05 -2.65
C ASN A 140 30.45 -4.94 -2.41
N GLU A 141 29.87 -5.50 -3.47
CA GLU A 141 28.71 -6.41 -3.46
C GLU A 141 27.47 -5.83 -2.75
N LYS A 142 27.44 -4.53 -2.46
CA LYS A 142 26.30 -3.90 -1.80
C LYS A 142 25.14 -3.78 -2.77
N GLU A 143 24.00 -4.27 -2.34
CA GLU A 143 22.73 -4.13 -3.05
C GLU A 143 22.42 -2.65 -3.31
N ARG A 144 21.83 -2.38 -4.46
CA ARG A 144 21.35 -1.06 -4.92
C ARG A 144 19.87 -1.09 -5.23
N PHE A 145 19.39 -2.24 -5.71
CA PHE A 145 18.00 -2.49 -6.05
C PHE A 145 17.71 -3.96 -5.81
N VAL A 146 16.59 -4.25 -5.16
CA VAL A 146 16.10 -5.62 -4.95
C VAL A 146 14.61 -5.62 -5.29
N ALA A 147 14.19 -6.39 -6.29
CA ALA A 147 12.81 -6.73 -6.52
C ALA A 147 12.62 -8.22 -6.19
N ARG A 148 11.71 -8.57 -5.28
CA ARG A 148 11.47 -9.95 -4.85
C ARG A 148 9.99 -10.22 -4.62
N ILE A 149 9.58 -11.48 -4.65
CA ILE A 149 8.25 -11.91 -4.20
C ILE A 149 8.45 -12.69 -2.92
N ARG A 150 8.08 -12.11 -1.78
CA ARG A 150 8.20 -12.79 -0.48
C ARG A 150 7.00 -13.69 -0.26
N GLY A 151 7.13 -15.01 -0.46
CA GLY A 151 6.09 -16.01 -0.15
C GLY A 151 4.64 -15.49 -0.04
N THR A 152 4.09 -15.45 1.18
CA THR A 152 2.72 -14.96 1.49
C THR A 152 2.60 -13.43 1.62
N HIS A 153 3.71 -12.70 1.59
CA HIS A 153 3.80 -11.25 1.79
C HIS A 153 3.82 -10.46 0.48
N GLY A 154 3.79 -11.14 -0.68
CA GLY A 154 3.65 -10.55 -2.00
C GLY A 154 4.91 -9.85 -2.54
N PRO A 155 4.78 -9.05 -3.63
CA PRO A 155 5.92 -8.42 -4.28
C PRO A 155 6.47 -7.25 -3.45
N GLU A 156 7.79 -7.09 -3.47
CA GLU A 156 8.55 -6.05 -2.80
C GLU A 156 9.64 -5.51 -3.72
N VAL A 157 9.80 -4.19 -3.75
CA VAL A 157 10.91 -3.48 -4.40
C VAL A 157 11.59 -2.60 -3.36
N THR A 158 12.90 -2.78 -3.19
CA THR A 158 13.73 -2.00 -2.27
C THR A 158 14.87 -1.35 -3.05
N MET A 159 15.18 -0.09 -2.75
CA MET A 159 16.37 0.60 -3.28
C MET A 159 17.27 1.04 -2.15
N PHE A 160 18.58 0.99 -2.41
CA PHE A 160 19.63 1.28 -1.43
C PHE A 160 20.58 2.37 -1.94
N ASP A 161 21.20 3.08 -1.01
CA ASP A 161 22.23 4.08 -1.32
C ASP A 161 23.65 3.47 -1.50
N GLY A 162 24.66 4.34 -1.62
CA GLY A 162 26.05 3.92 -1.82
C GLY A 162 26.69 3.16 -0.67
N VAL A 163 26.12 3.28 0.53
CA VAL A 163 26.59 2.57 1.71
C VAL A 163 25.73 1.35 2.04
N GLY A 164 24.70 1.04 1.24
CA GLY A 164 23.81 -0.10 1.39
C GLY A 164 22.64 0.14 2.34
N ARG A 165 22.28 1.41 2.60
CA ARG A 165 21.11 1.76 3.42
C ARG A 165 19.88 1.87 2.53
N GLU A 166 18.75 1.34 3.01
CA GLU A 166 17.46 1.48 2.35
C GLU A 166 17.08 2.97 2.18
N ARG A 167 16.55 3.30 1.02
CA ARG A 167 16.08 4.65 0.63
C ARG A 167 14.66 4.63 0.12
N PHE A 168 14.23 3.52 -0.44
CA PHE A 168 12.91 3.32 -0.99
C PHE A 168 12.49 1.88 -0.73
N LEU A 169 11.26 1.70 -0.28
CA LEU A 169 10.59 0.41 -0.17
C LEU A 169 9.18 0.56 -0.76
N LEU A 170 8.80 -0.35 -1.63
CA LEU A 170 7.43 -0.52 -2.10
C LEU A 170 7.08 -2.00 -1.98
N GLY A 171 6.16 -2.33 -1.09
CA GLY A 171 5.72 -3.70 -0.85
C GLY A 171 4.21 -3.81 -0.94
N ALA A 172 3.72 -4.96 -1.40
CA ALA A 172 2.30 -5.28 -1.37
C ALA A 172 2.09 -6.66 -0.75
N SER A 173 1.31 -6.71 0.31
CA SER A 173 0.81 -7.94 0.95
C SER A 173 -0.66 -8.15 0.60
N PRO A 174 -1.25 -9.34 0.90
CA PRO A 174 -2.67 -9.59 0.66
C PRO A 174 -3.62 -8.58 1.33
N LYS A 175 -3.19 -7.91 2.40
CA LYS A 175 -4.01 -6.99 3.19
C LYS A 175 -3.61 -5.53 3.08
N ALA A 176 -2.44 -5.22 2.53
CA ALA A 176 -1.91 -3.87 2.56
C ALA A 176 -0.84 -3.63 1.51
N VAL A 177 -0.82 -2.42 0.94
CA VAL A 177 0.27 -1.87 0.15
C VAL A 177 1.01 -0.85 1.00
N LEU A 178 2.34 -0.97 1.08
CA LEU A 178 3.23 -0.10 1.82
C LEU A 178 4.21 0.58 0.85
N MET A 179 4.40 1.88 1.01
CA MET A 179 5.47 2.65 0.38
C MET A 179 6.23 3.40 1.47
N SER A 180 7.55 3.31 1.49
CA SER A 180 8.40 4.04 2.43
C SER A 180 9.59 4.67 1.71
N LEU A 181 9.86 5.93 2.04
CA LEU A 181 10.99 6.73 1.59
C LEU A 181 11.83 7.08 2.82
N PHE A 182 13.09 6.68 2.84
CA PHE A 182 13.96 6.93 3.98
C PHE A 182 14.91 8.09 3.70
N THR A 183 15.08 8.97 4.68
CA THR A 183 16.10 10.03 4.64
C THR A 183 17.50 9.45 4.82
N THR A 184 18.56 10.27 4.75
CA THR A 184 19.94 9.78 4.86
C THR A 184 20.24 9.03 6.17
N THR A 185 19.49 9.37 7.22
CA THR A 185 19.38 8.66 8.49
C THR A 185 18.25 7.63 8.42
N THR A 186 18.47 6.43 8.95
CA THR A 186 17.46 5.34 8.99
C THR A 186 16.19 5.73 9.74
N ASP A 187 16.27 6.76 10.58
CA ASP A 187 15.23 7.07 11.56
C ASP A 187 14.22 8.11 11.04
N GLY A 188 14.54 8.80 9.94
CA GLY A 188 13.65 9.78 9.30
C GLY A 188 13.14 9.30 7.94
N GLY A 189 11.93 9.69 7.57
CA GLY A 189 11.36 9.29 6.30
C GLY A 189 9.90 9.67 6.10
N PHE A 190 9.37 9.30 4.94
CA PHE A 190 7.95 9.29 4.64
C PHE A 190 7.50 7.84 4.51
N SER A 191 6.35 7.49 5.08
CA SER A 191 5.75 6.18 4.89
C SER A 191 4.27 6.34 4.57
N ALA A 192 3.76 5.65 3.58
CA ALA A 192 2.34 5.57 3.27
C ALA A 192 1.89 4.12 3.19
N MET A 193 0.71 3.82 3.70
CA MET A 193 0.12 2.49 3.70
C MET A 193 -1.36 2.59 3.33
N ALA A 194 -1.82 1.70 2.47
CA ALA A 194 -3.23 1.50 2.17
C ALA A 194 -3.60 0.04 2.49
N THR A 195 -4.71 -0.18 3.20
CA THR A 195 -5.20 -1.51 3.58
C THR A 195 -6.37 -1.95 2.71
N ASP A 196 -6.68 -3.25 2.70
CA ASP A 196 -7.86 -3.83 2.05
C ASP A 196 -9.18 -3.36 2.69
N ALA A 197 -9.14 -2.94 3.96
CA ALA A 197 -10.25 -2.28 4.65
C ALA A 197 -10.51 -0.84 4.18
N GLY A 198 -9.68 -0.30 3.25
CA GLY A 198 -9.81 1.06 2.73
C GLY A 198 -9.15 2.12 3.61
N GLU A 199 -8.45 1.73 4.68
CA GLU A 199 -7.69 2.67 5.51
C GLU A 199 -6.44 3.11 4.75
N VAL A 200 -6.24 4.42 4.65
CA VAL A 200 -5.05 5.00 4.04
C VAL A 200 -4.36 5.87 5.06
N SER A 201 -3.09 5.58 5.35
CA SER A 201 -2.28 6.38 6.26
C SER A 201 -1.02 6.85 5.55
N ALA A 202 -0.59 8.08 5.84
CA ALA A 202 0.73 8.57 5.46
C ALA A 202 1.37 9.29 6.65
N GLN A 203 2.66 9.09 6.86
CA GLN A 203 3.40 9.59 8.01
C GLN A 203 4.73 10.16 7.57
N VAL A 204 5.07 11.33 8.13
CA VAL A 204 6.42 11.90 8.06
C VAL A 204 7.08 11.73 9.42
N THR A 205 8.28 11.13 9.41
CA THR A 205 9.16 10.97 10.56
C THR A 205 10.40 11.84 10.37
N ALA A 206 10.69 12.69 11.35
CA ALA A 206 11.88 13.53 11.37
C ALA A 206 13.15 12.67 11.54
N ALA A 207 14.31 13.24 11.17
CA ALA A 207 15.60 12.54 11.21
C ALA A 207 16.01 12.00 12.59
N ASN A 208 15.40 12.50 13.67
CA ASN A 208 15.62 12.03 15.04
C ASN A 208 14.62 10.93 15.47
N GLY A 209 13.88 10.32 14.54
CA GLY A 209 12.87 9.30 14.81
C GLY A 209 11.52 9.85 15.30
N LYS A 210 11.39 11.16 15.53
CA LYS A 210 10.14 11.77 16.00
C LYS A 210 9.13 11.87 14.87
N ARG A 211 7.91 11.43 15.13
CA ARG A 211 6.81 11.48 14.16
C ARG A 211 6.21 12.88 14.17
N GLY A 212 6.10 13.52 13.00
CA GLY A 212 5.64 14.91 12.90
C GLY A 212 4.20 15.02 12.42
N ILE A 213 3.94 14.51 11.22
CA ILE A 213 2.66 14.70 10.52
C ILE A 213 2.12 13.34 10.11
N VAL A 214 0.84 13.10 10.39
CA VAL A 214 0.12 11.88 10.01
C VAL A 214 -1.14 12.28 9.25
N GLN A 215 -1.26 11.86 8.00
CA GLN A 215 -2.51 11.81 7.26
C GLN A 215 -3.16 10.46 7.55
N LEU A 216 -4.42 10.48 7.96
CA LEU A 216 -5.24 9.30 8.24
C LEU A 216 -6.55 9.44 7.49
N VAL A 217 -6.90 8.43 6.71
CA VAL A 217 -8.24 8.23 6.17
C VAL A 217 -8.76 6.97 6.86
N ASP A 218 -9.68 7.17 7.80
CA ASP A 218 -10.35 6.11 8.56
C ASP A 218 -11.87 6.18 8.34
N SER A 219 -12.63 5.34 9.03
CA SER A 219 -14.10 5.32 8.97
C SER A 219 -14.77 6.63 9.42
N ASP A 220 -14.05 7.49 10.16
CA ASP A 220 -14.56 8.77 10.66
C ASP A 220 -14.25 9.93 9.70
N GLY A 221 -13.48 9.69 8.63
CA GLY A 221 -13.17 10.65 7.58
C GLY A 221 -11.67 10.89 7.35
N ALA A 222 -11.38 11.70 6.33
CA ALA A 222 -10.01 12.09 6.01
C ALA A 222 -9.53 13.21 6.95
N LYS A 223 -8.37 12.99 7.59
CA LYS A 223 -7.76 13.88 8.58
C LYS A 223 -6.24 14.00 8.32
N ILE A 224 -5.69 15.18 8.60
CA ILE A 224 -4.25 15.42 8.71
C ILE A 224 -4.01 15.96 10.11
N GLY A 225 -3.08 15.37 10.86
CA GLY A 225 -2.76 15.80 12.20
C GLY A 225 -1.29 15.75 12.54
N CYS A 226 -0.93 16.41 13.63
CA CYS A 226 0.38 16.31 14.25
C CYS A 226 0.28 15.42 15.49
N VAL A 227 1.23 14.52 15.65
CA VAL A 227 1.35 13.64 16.82
C VAL A 227 2.57 14.05 17.65
N ASP A 228 2.49 13.85 18.96
CA ASP A 228 3.65 14.01 19.84
C ASP A 228 4.52 12.74 19.91
N ASP A 229 5.56 12.78 20.74
CA ASP A 229 6.48 11.66 20.97
C ASP A 229 5.80 10.45 21.63
N GLU A 230 4.69 10.67 22.35
CA GLU A 230 3.86 9.63 22.96
C GLU A 230 2.77 9.10 22.01
N ARG A 231 2.79 9.51 20.73
CA ARG A 231 1.83 9.15 19.68
C ARG A 231 0.40 9.65 19.95
N ARG A 232 0.25 10.72 20.72
CA ARG A 232 -1.02 11.42 20.93
C ARG A 232 -1.20 12.50 19.88
N ASN A 233 -2.40 12.60 19.32
CA ASN A 233 -2.74 13.71 18.43
C ASN A 233 -2.72 15.03 19.22
N ARG A 234 -1.98 16.03 18.73
CA ARG A 234 -1.91 17.38 19.30
C ARG A 234 -2.72 18.39 18.52
N CYS A 235 -2.79 18.20 17.21
CA CYS A 235 -3.76 18.88 16.38
C CYS A 235 -4.20 17.98 15.24
N ALA A 236 -5.43 18.19 14.76
CA ALA A 236 -5.95 17.51 13.60
C ALA A 236 -6.84 18.47 12.82
N PHE A 237 -6.78 18.40 11.50
CA PHE A 237 -7.68 19.08 10.57
C PHE A 237 -8.22 18.04 9.60
N GLY A 238 -9.54 17.99 9.42
CA GLY A 238 -10.14 16.99 8.55
C GLY A 238 -11.65 17.09 8.48
N ILE A 239 -12.24 16.05 7.91
CA ILE A 239 -13.69 15.85 7.89
C ILE A 239 -14.06 15.01 9.11
N GLY A 240 -14.97 15.51 9.94
CA GLY A 240 -15.50 14.76 11.07
C GLY A 240 -16.55 13.72 10.65
N PRO A 241 -17.00 12.85 11.57
CA PRO A 241 -17.99 11.80 11.28
C PRO A 241 -19.31 12.31 10.70
N SER A 242 -19.66 13.58 10.96
CA SER A 242 -20.85 14.24 10.42
C SER A 242 -20.67 14.75 8.98
N GLY A 243 -19.51 14.54 8.36
CA GLY A 243 -19.20 15.00 6.99
C GLY A 243 -18.75 16.45 6.90
N PHE A 244 -18.51 17.11 8.03
CA PHE A 244 -18.17 18.54 8.08
C PHE A 244 -16.71 18.79 8.45
N PRO A 245 -16.08 19.87 7.93
CA PRO A 245 -14.69 20.19 8.23
C PRO A 245 -14.52 20.67 9.67
N VAL A 246 -13.54 20.10 10.38
CA VAL A 246 -13.19 20.41 11.77
C VAL A 246 -11.67 20.46 11.96
N MET A 247 -11.23 21.39 12.79
CA MET A 247 -9.89 21.52 13.33
C MET A 247 -9.95 21.33 14.84
N ARG A 248 -9.05 20.55 15.41
CA ARG A 248 -8.96 20.24 16.84
C ARG A 248 -7.54 20.49 17.32
N PHE A 249 -7.41 21.01 18.53
CA PHE A 249 -6.16 21.08 19.27
C PHE A 249 -6.37 20.42 20.62
N ALA A 250 -5.49 19.48 20.95
CA ALA A 250 -5.56 18.69 22.16
C ALA A 250 -4.45 19.06 23.13
N ASP A 251 -4.71 18.85 24.42
CA ASP A 251 -3.72 19.04 25.48
C ASP A 251 -2.79 17.83 25.63
N ASP A 252 -1.98 17.87 26.70
CA ASP A 252 -1.06 16.78 27.02
C ASP A 252 -1.76 15.45 27.28
N GLY A 253 -2.95 15.46 27.86
CA GLY A 253 -3.77 14.26 28.04
C GLY A 253 -4.43 13.73 26.76
N GLY A 254 -4.27 14.42 25.62
CA GLY A 254 -4.95 14.08 24.36
C GLY A 254 -6.42 14.52 24.33
N ASN A 255 -6.85 15.38 25.25
CA ASN A 255 -8.21 15.92 25.29
C ASN A 255 -8.30 17.18 24.44
N ASP A 256 -9.31 17.27 23.57
CA ASP A 256 -9.56 18.48 22.78
C ASP A 256 -9.83 19.70 23.68
N ARG A 257 -9.03 20.74 23.53
CA ARG A 257 -9.19 22.04 24.23
C ARG A 257 -9.71 23.14 23.33
N ILE A 258 -9.40 23.08 22.05
CA ILE A 258 -9.90 24.02 21.05
C ILE A 258 -10.46 23.22 19.88
N ILE A 259 -11.71 23.49 19.50
CA ILE A 259 -12.35 22.92 18.32
C ILE A 259 -12.85 24.05 17.45
N MET A 260 -12.46 24.08 16.18
CA MET A 260 -12.92 25.06 15.21
C MET A 260 -13.51 24.34 14.00
N GLY A 261 -14.67 24.76 13.53
CA GLY A 261 -15.21 24.26 12.27
C GLY A 261 -16.72 24.22 12.23
N VAL A 262 -17.22 23.38 11.35
CA VAL A 262 -18.66 23.17 11.14
C VAL A 262 -19.03 21.90 11.90
N LEU A 263 -19.76 22.02 13.01
CA LEU A 263 -20.17 20.86 13.81
C LEU A 263 -21.45 20.21 13.26
N SER A 264 -22.30 21.03 12.66
CA SER A 264 -23.53 20.64 11.96
C SER A 264 -23.86 21.70 10.89
N LYS A 265 -24.89 21.44 10.08
CA LYS A 265 -25.33 22.31 8.97
C LYS A 265 -25.44 23.81 9.34
N ASP A 266 -25.83 24.09 10.58
CA ASP A 266 -26.13 25.44 11.05
C ASP A 266 -25.24 25.87 12.24
N ARG A 267 -24.12 25.18 12.49
CA ARG A 267 -23.26 25.42 13.65
C ARG A 267 -21.79 25.52 13.28
N ASN A 268 -21.37 26.73 12.89
CA ASN A 268 -19.96 27.10 12.72
C ASN A 268 -19.45 27.70 14.02
N VAL A 269 -18.46 27.06 14.66
CA VAL A 269 -18.00 27.47 15.99
C VAL A 269 -16.48 27.38 16.15
N LEU A 270 -15.97 28.21 17.06
CA LEU A 270 -14.73 28.05 17.79
C LEU A 270 -15.09 27.79 19.26
N LEU A 271 -14.80 26.59 19.73
CA LEU A 271 -15.17 26.06 21.04
C LEU A 271 -13.92 25.90 21.90
N PHE A 272 -14.01 26.34 23.16
CA PHE A 272 -12.97 26.21 24.17
C PHE A 272 -13.46 25.28 25.29
N ARG A 273 -12.66 24.29 25.66
CA ARG A 273 -12.96 23.35 26.75
C ARG A 273 -12.00 23.49 27.90
N ASP A 274 -12.53 23.32 29.11
CA ASP A 274 -11.69 23.17 30.31
C ASP A 274 -11.14 21.75 30.47
N ARG A 275 -10.37 21.52 31.54
CA ARG A 275 -9.76 20.23 31.87
C ARG A 275 -10.74 19.07 32.03
N ASP A 276 -11.98 19.36 32.43
CA ASP A 276 -13.05 18.38 32.67
C ASP A 276 -13.86 18.12 31.39
N ASN A 277 -13.36 18.59 30.23
CA ASN A 277 -14.00 18.51 28.92
C ASN A 277 -15.35 19.24 28.82
N LYS A 278 -15.56 20.25 29.68
CA LYS A 278 -16.73 21.11 29.65
C LYS A 278 -16.48 22.31 28.74
N ASP A 279 -17.45 22.62 27.89
CA ASP A 279 -17.42 23.78 26.98
C ASP A 279 -17.53 25.08 27.80
N ARG A 280 -16.47 25.90 27.83
CA ARG A 280 -16.41 27.16 28.60
C ARG A 280 -16.48 28.41 27.76
N GLY A 281 -16.16 28.32 26.47
CA GLY A 281 -16.20 29.43 25.56
C GLY A 281 -16.68 28.97 24.19
N THR A 282 -17.59 29.70 23.58
CA THR A 282 -18.02 29.47 22.20
C THR A 282 -18.03 30.80 21.45
N LEU A 283 -17.32 30.89 20.34
CA LEU A 283 -17.43 31.97 19.37
C LEU A 283 -17.99 31.39 18.07
N GLY A 284 -19.15 31.86 17.62
CA GLY A 284 -19.72 31.40 16.36
C GLY A 284 -21.23 31.54 16.33
N LEU A 285 -21.86 30.66 15.58
CA LEU A 285 -23.31 30.62 15.44
C LEU A 285 -23.89 29.80 16.59
N VAL A 286 -24.62 30.49 17.47
CA VAL A 286 -25.44 29.90 18.54
C VAL A 286 -26.90 29.83 18.10
N ASP A 287 -27.72 29.13 18.89
CA ASP A 287 -29.16 28.89 18.71
C ASP A 287 -29.87 29.82 17.71
N GLY A 288 -30.40 29.24 16.63
CA GLY A 288 -31.09 30.00 15.59
C GLY A 288 -30.16 30.75 14.63
N ASN A 289 -28.90 30.33 14.51
CA ASN A 289 -27.92 30.88 13.57
C ASN A 289 -27.53 32.34 13.90
N LEU A 290 -27.51 32.68 15.20
CA LEU A 290 -27.16 34.00 15.69
C LEU A 290 -25.66 34.04 16.04
N PRO A 291 -24.88 35.00 15.54
CA PRO A 291 -23.47 35.10 15.91
C PRO A 291 -23.34 35.61 17.35
N ALA A 292 -22.64 34.85 18.19
CA ALA A 292 -22.34 35.21 19.57
C ALA A 292 -20.98 34.68 20.04
N LEU A 293 -20.44 35.37 21.04
CA LEU A 293 -19.40 34.91 21.94
C LEU A 293 -20.03 34.63 23.30
N VAL A 294 -20.02 33.37 23.74
CA VAL A 294 -20.63 32.92 24.98
C VAL A 294 -19.55 32.32 25.88
N PHE A 295 -19.51 32.73 27.14
CA PHE A 295 -18.71 32.11 28.19
C PHE A 295 -19.59 31.47 29.24
N ALA A 296 -19.32 30.22 29.59
CA ALA A 296 -20.05 29.48 30.61
C ALA A 296 -19.26 29.39 31.92
N ASP A 297 -19.95 29.49 33.05
CA ASP A 297 -19.39 29.25 34.39
C ASP A 297 -19.15 27.75 34.65
N ALA A 298 -18.68 27.40 35.85
CA ALA A 298 -18.36 26.03 36.26
C ALA A 298 -19.53 25.03 36.14
N ASP A 299 -20.76 25.52 36.29
CA ASP A 299 -22.03 24.79 36.26
C ASP A 299 -22.67 24.76 34.86
N MET A 300 -21.93 25.22 33.84
CA MET A 300 -22.37 25.31 32.43
C MET A 300 -23.43 26.38 32.17
N LYS A 301 -23.59 27.35 33.06
CA LYS A 301 -24.50 28.48 32.87
C LYS A 301 -23.80 29.60 32.11
N GLU A 302 -24.49 30.17 31.13
CA GLU A 302 -23.99 31.30 30.36
C GLU A 302 -23.79 32.52 31.28
N SER A 303 -22.54 32.90 31.49
CA SER A 303 -22.14 34.00 32.39
C SER A 303 -21.91 35.31 31.64
N VAL A 304 -21.36 35.24 30.42
CA VAL A 304 -21.10 36.39 29.56
C VAL A 304 -21.50 36.06 28.14
N ILE A 305 -22.32 36.91 27.53
CA ILE A 305 -22.77 36.79 26.14
C ILE A 305 -22.47 38.10 25.45
N LEU A 306 -21.73 38.04 24.34
CA LEU A 306 -21.53 39.17 23.43
C LEU A 306 -22.03 38.77 22.05
N GLY A 307 -23.11 39.37 21.58
CA GLY A 307 -23.65 39.07 20.25
C GLY A 307 -25.13 39.35 20.13
N PHE A 308 -25.78 38.59 19.27
CA PHE A 308 -27.22 38.67 19.03
C PHE A 308 -27.95 37.72 19.95
N THR A 309 -29.01 38.19 20.59
CA THR A 309 -29.97 37.33 21.28
C THR A 309 -31.24 37.18 20.45
N PRO A 310 -32.05 36.12 20.67
CA PRO A 310 -33.34 35.95 20.01
C PRO A 310 -34.30 37.14 20.19
N ALA A 311 -34.11 37.95 21.25
CA ALA A 311 -34.88 39.17 21.50
C ALA A 311 -34.45 40.37 20.64
N LYS A 312 -33.64 40.17 19.59
CA LYS A 312 -33.04 41.23 18.74
C LYS A 312 -32.14 42.22 19.48
N PHE A 313 -31.68 41.85 20.67
CA PHE A 313 -30.66 42.62 21.38
C PHE A 313 -29.30 42.28 20.78
N THR A 314 -28.56 43.31 20.37
CA THR A 314 -27.16 43.17 19.95
C THR A 314 -26.29 43.84 20.99
N GLY A 315 -25.50 43.06 21.73
CA GLY A 315 -24.69 43.64 22.80
C GLY A 315 -24.03 42.63 23.72
N LEU A 316 -23.53 43.17 24.83
CA LEU A 316 -22.96 42.45 25.96
C LEU A 316 -24.03 42.23 27.02
N ALA A 317 -24.14 41.01 27.53
CA ALA A 317 -24.88 40.67 28.73
C ALA A 317 -23.96 39.89 29.69
N ILE A 318 -23.96 40.27 30.96
CA ILE A 318 -23.35 39.52 32.06
C ILE A 318 -24.50 38.99 32.91
N ARG A 319 -24.55 37.67 33.12
CA ARG A 319 -25.59 36.99 33.88
C ARG A 319 -25.07 36.54 35.25
N GLY A 320 -25.98 36.47 36.21
CA GLY A 320 -25.72 35.89 37.52
C GLY A 320 -25.83 34.36 37.52
N PRO A 321 -25.53 33.70 38.65
CA PRO A 321 -25.71 32.25 38.81
C PRO A 321 -27.16 31.75 38.68
N ASP A 322 -28.13 32.65 38.75
CA ASP A 322 -29.56 32.44 38.53
C ASP A 322 -29.98 32.70 37.07
N GLU A 323 -29.02 32.90 36.16
CA GLU A 323 -29.20 33.16 34.73
C GLU A 323 -29.90 34.49 34.40
N LEU A 324 -30.13 35.33 35.41
CA LEU A 324 -30.69 36.67 35.21
C LEU A 324 -29.58 37.65 34.78
N ASN A 325 -29.90 38.51 33.81
CA ASN A 325 -28.99 39.57 33.38
C ASN A 325 -28.71 40.53 34.54
N ARG A 326 -27.43 40.73 34.87
CA ARG A 326 -26.94 41.69 35.88
C ARG A 326 -26.43 42.97 35.26
N VAL A 327 -25.74 42.85 34.13
CA VAL A 327 -25.28 43.98 33.34
C VAL A 327 -25.67 43.72 31.90
N SER A 328 -26.20 44.73 31.23
CA SER A 328 -26.46 44.66 29.80
C SER A 328 -26.04 45.96 29.15
N LEU A 329 -25.31 45.88 28.04
CA LEU A 329 -24.91 47.00 27.20
C LEU A 329 -25.18 46.62 25.77
N GLY A 330 -26.06 47.33 25.07
CA GLY A 330 -26.34 46.98 23.68
C GLY A 330 -27.38 47.86 23.02
N THR A 331 -27.71 47.47 21.80
CA THR A 331 -28.71 48.11 20.97
C THR A 331 -29.97 47.26 20.91
N VAL A 332 -31.11 47.94 20.93
CA VAL A 332 -32.44 47.39 20.64
C VAL A 332 -33.07 48.26 19.54
N SER A 333 -34.14 47.78 18.92
CA SER A 333 -34.91 48.60 17.97
C SER A 333 -35.39 49.88 18.65
N GLY A 334 -34.80 51.03 18.28
CA GLY A 334 -35.12 52.35 18.83
C GLY A 334 -34.06 52.97 19.75
N GLY A 335 -32.94 52.28 20.04
CA GLY A 335 -31.83 52.93 20.74
C GLY A 335 -30.72 52.03 21.29
N THR A 336 -29.74 52.67 21.92
CA THR A 336 -28.63 52.03 22.65
C THR A 336 -28.84 52.22 24.14
N GLY A 337 -28.53 51.22 24.95
CA GLY A 337 -28.69 51.34 26.39
C GLY A 337 -27.69 50.51 27.19
N PHE A 338 -27.52 50.94 28.43
CA PHE A 338 -26.83 50.24 29.49
C PHE A 338 -27.81 50.05 30.65
N ALA A 339 -27.85 48.85 31.22
CA ALA A 339 -28.67 48.53 32.37
C ALA A 339 -27.88 47.70 33.37
N MET A 340 -28.07 47.99 34.66
CA MET A 340 -27.66 47.12 35.75
C MET A 340 -28.88 46.66 36.53
N ALA A 341 -28.94 45.38 36.87
CA ALA A 341 -30.01 44.77 37.64
C ALA A 341 -29.47 44.07 38.87
N ASP A 342 -30.32 43.97 39.90
CA ASP A 342 -29.97 43.31 41.15
C ASP A 342 -30.12 41.78 41.08
N SER A 343 -29.98 41.12 42.23
CA SER A 343 -30.12 39.66 42.37
C SER A 343 -31.51 39.11 42.01
N THR A 344 -32.54 39.96 41.99
CA THR A 344 -33.91 39.58 41.61
C THR A 344 -34.18 39.81 40.12
N GLY A 345 -33.19 40.32 39.37
CA GLY A 345 -33.33 40.72 37.97
C GLY A 345 -34.01 42.06 37.77
N ARG A 346 -34.29 42.82 38.85
CA ARG A 346 -34.87 44.15 38.74
C ARG A 346 -33.80 45.17 38.37
N VAL A 347 -34.04 45.94 37.30
CA VAL A 347 -33.13 47.00 36.87
C VAL A 347 -33.05 48.08 37.95
N ARG A 348 -31.83 48.45 38.37
CA ARG A 348 -31.53 49.46 39.39
C ARG A 348 -30.93 50.74 38.82
N SER A 349 -30.29 50.64 37.66
CA SER A 349 -29.82 51.81 36.92
C SER A 349 -29.93 51.55 35.44
N ARG A 350 -30.33 52.57 34.68
CA ARG A 350 -30.42 52.50 33.23
C ARG A 350 -29.88 53.79 32.62
N LEU A 351 -28.99 53.67 31.65
CA LEU A 351 -28.63 54.74 30.72
C LEU A 351 -29.19 54.36 29.35
N SER A 352 -29.84 55.27 28.64
CA SER A 352 -30.44 54.99 27.35
C SER A 352 -30.32 56.18 26.42
N ILE A 353 -29.99 55.90 25.17
CA ILE A 353 -29.97 56.85 24.05
C ILE A 353 -30.98 56.31 23.05
N LEU A 354 -32.16 56.90 23.05
CA LEU A 354 -33.23 56.63 22.09
C LEU A 354 -33.15 57.65 20.94
N GLU A 355 -33.94 57.43 19.89
CA GLU A 355 -33.99 58.31 18.73
C GLU A 355 -34.30 59.76 19.12
N ASP A 356 -35.20 59.97 20.07
CA ASP A 356 -35.77 61.26 20.47
C ASP A 356 -35.29 61.76 21.84
N ARG A 357 -34.63 60.92 22.64
CA ARG A 357 -34.25 61.27 24.01
C ARG A 357 -33.04 60.50 24.53
N GLU A 358 -32.29 61.17 25.40
CA GLU A 358 -31.26 60.56 26.23
C GLU A 358 -31.75 60.56 27.68
N SER A 359 -31.61 59.44 28.39
CA SER A 359 -32.03 59.35 29.78
C SER A 359 -31.06 58.53 30.62
N PHE A 360 -30.88 58.95 31.86
CA PHE A 360 -30.23 58.16 32.91
C PHE A 360 -31.17 58.10 34.11
N THR A 361 -31.53 56.89 34.54
CA THR A 361 -32.55 56.64 35.57
C THR A 361 -31.98 55.71 36.64
N LEU A 362 -32.20 56.05 37.92
CA LEU A 362 -31.97 55.20 39.07
C LEU A 362 -33.31 54.72 39.64
N MET A 363 -33.44 53.41 39.86
CA MET A 363 -34.67 52.76 40.32
C MET A 363 -34.50 52.19 41.72
N GLY A 364 -35.50 52.43 42.57
CA GLY A 364 -35.62 51.91 43.92
C GLY A 364 -35.97 50.43 43.98
N PRO A 365 -35.88 49.79 45.16
CA PRO A 365 -36.15 48.36 45.38
C PRO A 365 -37.46 47.82 44.80
N ASP A 366 -38.51 48.64 44.87
CA ASP A 366 -39.86 48.41 44.36
C ASP A 366 -39.99 48.55 42.83
N GLY A 367 -38.95 49.07 42.16
CA GLY A 367 -38.95 49.38 40.73
C GLY A 367 -39.40 50.81 40.42
N ALA A 368 -39.75 51.61 41.43
CA ALA A 368 -40.08 53.02 41.24
C ALA A 368 -38.82 53.82 40.85
N GLU A 369 -39.01 54.83 40.01
CA GLU A 369 -37.94 55.78 39.71
C GLU A 369 -37.63 56.60 40.96
N HIS A 370 -36.39 56.50 41.45
CA HIS A 370 -35.91 57.32 42.56
C HIS A 370 -35.33 58.64 42.06
N TRP A 371 -34.71 58.62 40.88
CA TRP A 371 -34.10 59.79 40.28
C TRP A 371 -33.92 59.59 38.77
N SER A 372 -34.11 60.64 37.99
CA SER A 372 -33.71 60.70 36.58
C SER A 372 -32.93 61.98 36.30
N ALA A 373 -31.94 61.86 35.41
CA ALA A 373 -31.28 63.01 34.84
C ALA A 373 -32.29 63.78 33.97
N PRO A 374 -32.27 65.13 33.98
CA PRO A 374 -33.06 65.93 33.05
C PRO A 374 -32.79 65.47 31.61
N THR A 375 -33.84 65.08 30.89
CA THR A 375 -33.72 64.69 29.48
C THR A 375 -33.63 65.95 28.63
N THR A 376 -32.56 66.12 27.86
CA THR A 376 -32.55 67.09 26.76
C THR A 376 -33.31 66.49 25.59
N PRO A 377 -34.42 67.09 25.12
CA PRO A 377 -34.96 66.74 23.81
C PRO A 377 -33.87 67.03 22.77
N LYS A 378 -33.66 66.07 21.86
CA LYS A 378 -32.67 66.22 20.78
C LYS A 378 -33.07 67.29 19.78
#